data_AF-A0A1X7HFD8-F1
#
_entry.id   AF-A0A1X7HFD8-F1
#
_cell.length_a   1.000
_cell.length_b   1.000
_cell.length_c   1.000
_cell.angle_alpha   90.00
_cell.angle_beta   90.00
_cell.angle_gamma   90.00
#
_symmetry.space_group_name_H-M   'P 1'
#
loop_
_entity.id
_entity.type
_entity.pdbx_description
1 polymer ?
#
loop_
_entity_poly.entity_id
_entity_poly.type
_entity_poly.pdbx_seq_one_letter_code
_entity_poly.pdbx_strand_id
1 'polypeptide(L)'
;MSDYEQIFNEIEKLPLLLNDENYYHLLKRGYDYLVMLHGSGMNEKMVYNRLFATHQNLETEWQQDFMAELLDFVCGFIGNQEYYIWRHDGAFSRKLRIHNCKKKE
;
A
#
# COMPACT_ATOMS: atom_id res chain seq x y z
N MET A 1 8.26 -1.55 -19.21
CA MET A 1 8.08 -1.04 -17.84
C MET A 1 8.43 -2.14 -16.88
N SER A 2 9.07 -1.83 -15.76
CA SER A 2 9.27 -2.82 -14.71
C SER A 2 7.95 -3.18 -14.04
N ASP A 3 7.81 -4.40 -13.53
CA ASP A 3 6.62 -4.90 -12.83
C ASP A 3 6.22 -3.97 -11.66
N TYR A 4 7.20 -3.39 -10.95
CA TYR A 4 6.91 -2.44 -9.85
C TYR A 4 6.40 -1.07 -10.34
N GLU A 5 6.80 -0.59 -11.52
CA GLU A 5 6.29 0.66 -12.09
C GLU A 5 4.81 0.52 -12.46
N GLN A 6 4.40 -0.66 -12.92
CA GLN A 6 2.99 -0.94 -13.16
C GLN A 6 2.20 -0.93 -11.85
N ILE A 7 2.73 -1.52 -10.78
CA ILE A 7 2.06 -1.50 -9.48
C ILE A 7 1.92 -0.07 -8.95
N PHE A 8 2.95 0.76 -9.03
CA PHE A 8 2.85 2.18 -8.65
C PHE A 8 1.78 2.90 -9.46
N ASN A 9 1.78 2.75 -10.78
CA ASN A 9 0.78 3.38 -11.63
C ASN A 9 -0.64 2.92 -11.30
N GLU A 10 -0.83 1.68 -10.86
CA GLU A 10 -2.15 1.20 -10.43
C GLU A 10 -2.56 1.81 -9.07
N ILE A 11 -1.64 1.91 -8.10
CA ILE A 11 -1.91 2.59 -6.82
C ILE A 11 -2.27 4.06 -7.04
N GLU A 12 -1.50 4.77 -7.87
CA GLU A 12 -1.67 6.20 -8.14
C GLU A 12 -3.02 6.54 -8.79
N LYS A 13 -3.66 5.58 -9.48
CA LYS A 13 -4.99 5.74 -10.07
C LYS A 13 -6.14 5.48 -9.10
N LEU A 14 -5.93 4.70 -8.03
CA LEU A 14 -6.99 4.33 -7.09
C LEU A 14 -7.80 5.52 -6.55
N PRO A 15 -7.19 6.63 -6.06
CA PRO A 15 -7.96 7.77 -5.57
C PRO A 15 -8.86 8.38 -6.66
N LEU A 16 -8.46 8.32 -7.93
CA LEU A 16 -9.24 8.86 -9.05
C LEU A 16 -10.49 8.02 -9.37
N LEU A 17 -10.58 6.81 -8.83
CA LEU A 17 -11.71 5.90 -9.02
C LEU A 17 -12.71 5.96 -7.86
N LEU A 18 -12.46 6.78 -6.84
CA LEU A 18 -13.30 6.83 -5.65
C LEU A 18 -14.74 7.21 -5.97
N ASN A 19 -15.66 6.49 -5.33
CA ASN A 19 -17.07 6.80 -5.24
C ASN A 19 -17.59 6.40 -3.85
N ASP A 20 -18.86 6.71 -3.58
CA ASP A 20 -19.45 6.54 -2.25
C ASP A 20 -19.49 5.08 -1.76
N GLU A 21 -19.35 4.10 -2.66
CA GLU A 21 -19.53 2.68 -2.37
C GLU A 21 -18.23 1.88 -2.37
N ASN A 22 -17.18 2.37 -3.05
CA ASN A 22 -16.01 1.56 -3.37
C ASN A 22 -14.79 1.80 -2.48
N TYR A 23 -14.87 2.75 -1.54
CA TYR A 23 -13.74 3.19 -0.72
C TYR A 23 -12.96 2.02 -0.10
N TYR A 24 -13.62 1.16 0.68
CA TYR A 24 -12.96 0.03 1.34
C TYR A 24 -12.41 -1.02 0.38
N HIS A 25 -13.09 -1.24 -0.76
CA HIS A 25 -12.62 -2.16 -1.78
C HIS A 25 -11.33 -1.65 -2.44
N LEU A 26 -11.28 -0.37 -2.78
CA LEU A 26 -10.07 0.26 -3.33
C LEU A 26 -8.95 0.34 -2.29
N LEU A 27 -9.27 0.61 -1.02
CA LEU A 27 -8.27 0.66 0.05
C LEU A 27 -7.61 -0.71 0.23
N LYS A 28 -8.41 -1.78 0.26
CA LYS A 28 -7.88 -3.15 0.30
C LYS A 28 -7.00 -3.45 -0.91
N ARG A 29 -7.41 -3.03 -2.11
CA ARG A 29 -6.62 -3.23 -3.34
C ARG A 29 -5.28 -2.47 -3.27
N GLY A 30 -5.28 -1.24 -2.76
CA GLY A 30 -4.07 -0.46 -2.50
C GLY A 30 -3.14 -1.16 -1.50
N TYR A 31 -3.70 -1.68 -0.41
CA TYR A 31 -2.95 -2.49 0.56
C TYR A 31 -2.31 -3.72 -0.10
N ASP A 32 -3.06 -4.49 -0.89
CA ASP A 32 -2.56 -5.68 -1.58
C ASP A 32 -1.39 -5.32 -2.54
N TYR A 33 -1.46 -4.16 -3.22
CA TYR A 33 -0.37 -3.65 -4.05
C TYR A 33 0.86 -3.24 -3.23
N LEU A 34 0.68 -2.58 -2.09
CA LEU A 34 1.79 -2.26 -1.19
C LEU A 34 2.50 -3.53 -0.69
N VAL A 35 1.75 -4.59 -0.39
CA VAL A 35 2.31 -5.90 -0.02
C VAL A 35 3.14 -6.49 -1.17
N MET A 36 2.69 -6.35 -2.42
CA MET A 36 3.46 -6.79 -3.60
C MET A 36 4.76 -6.00 -3.76
N LEU A 37 4.73 -4.67 -3.56
CA LEU A 37 5.93 -3.82 -3.60
C LEU A 37 6.94 -4.24 -2.51
N HIS A 38 6.47 -4.46 -1.28
CA HIS A 38 7.29 -4.95 -0.19
C HIS A 38 7.89 -6.33 -0.51
N GLY A 39 7.07 -7.27 -1.00
CA GLY A 39 7.52 -8.61 -1.40
C GLY A 39 8.56 -8.61 -2.52
N SER A 40 8.58 -7.56 -3.34
CA SER A 40 9.57 -7.34 -4.41
C SER A 40 10.89 -6.72 -3.91
N GLY A 41 11.00 -6.42 -2.61
CA GLY A 41 12.20 -5.83 -2.01
C GLY A 41 12.29 -4.31 -2.11
N MET A 42 11.19 -3.62 -2.42
CA MET A 42 11.17 -2.16 -2.47
C MET A 42 11.43 -1.54 -1.10
N ASN A 43 12.18 -0.44 -1.08
CA ASN A 43 12.50 0.29 0.14
C ASN A 43 11.31 1.15 0.60
N GLU A 44 11.00 1.10 1.90
CA GLU A 44 9.93 1.87 2.55
C GLU A 44 9.95 3.36 2.19
N LYS A 45 11.12 4.01 2.33
CA LYS A 45 11.28 5.45 2.08
C LYS A 45 11.03 5.79 0.61
N MET A 46 11.42 4.92 -0.32
CA MET A 46 11.15 5.11 -1.75
C MET A 46 9.66 5.04 -2.05
N VAL A 47 8.97 4.04 -1.50
CA VAL A 47 7.52 3.87 -1.66
C VAL A 47 6.79 5.06 -1.04
N TYR A 48 7.12 5.42 0.21
CA TYR A 48 6.54 6.54 0.92
C TYR A 48 6.69 7.85 0.14
N ASN A 49 7.92 8.20 -0.27
CA ASN A 49 8.18 9.46 -0.96
C ASN A 49 7.41 9.58 -2.28
N ARG A 50 7.29 8.48 -3.02
CA ARG A 50 6.54 8.47 -4.28
C ARG A 50 5.06 8.69 -4.05
N LEU A 51 4.45 7.93 -3.12
CA LEU A 51 3.03 8.08 -2.81
C LEU A 51 2.72 9.43 -2.17
N PHE A 52 3.64 9.98 -1.38
CA PHE A 52 3.51 11.32 -0.82
C PHE A 52 3.51 12.40 -1.91
N ALA A 53 4.36 12.26 -2.93
CA ALA A 53 4.32 13.16 -4.08
C ALA A 53 2.97 13.06 -4.82
N THR A 54 2.41 11.85 -4.98
CA THR A 54 1.07 11.68 -5.56
C THR A 54 0.02 12.35 -4.70
N HIS A 55 0.02 12.10 -3.38
CA HIS A 55 -0.89 12.72 -2.42
C HIS A 55 -0.92 14.25 -2.57
N GLN A 56 0.25 14.90 -2.63
CA GLN A 56 0.33 16.37 -2.75
C GLN A 56 -0.24 16.94 -4.07
N ASN A 57 -0.39 16.10 -5.10
CA ASN A 57 -0.89 16.51 -6.42
C ASN A 57 -2.36 16.13 -6.67
N LEU A 58 -3.04 15.48 -5.72
CA LEU A 58 -4.45 15.13 -5.85
C LEU A 58 -5.34 16.36 -5.65
N GLU A 59 -6.44 16.43 -6.40
CA GLU A 59 -7.27 17.63 -6.52
C GLU A 59 -8.22 17.85 -5.32
N THR A 60 -8.64 16.75 -4.68
CA THR A 60 -9.67 16.80 -3.62
C THR A 60 -9.16 16.24 -2.30
N GLU A 61 -9.65 16.78 -1.19
CA GLU A 61 -9.35 16.28 0.15
C GLU A 61 -9.70 14.79 0.28
N TRP A 62 -10.81 14.34 -0.31
CA TRP A 62 -11.20 12.92 -0.27
C TRP A 62 -10.19 11.97 -0.94
N GLN A 63 -9.60 12.41 -2.06
CA GLN A 63 -8.53 11.65 -2.73
C GLN A 63 -7.24 11.67 -1.91
N GLN A 64 -6.92 12.81 -1.30
CA GLN A 64 -5.75 12.96 -0.43
C GLN A 64 -5.87 12.07 0.81
N ASP A 65 -7.01 12.11 1.51
CA ASP A 65 -7.30 11.26 2.67
C ASP A 65 -7.15 9.78 2.34
N PHE A 66 -7.66 9.33 1.19
CA PHE A 66 -7.46 7.95 0.74
C PHE A 66 -5.98 7.60 0.55
N MET A 67 -5.18 8.49 -0.05
CA MET A 67 -3.76 8.25 -0.23
C MET A 67 -2.99 8.32 1.11
N ALA A 68 -3.45 9.14 2.06
CA ALA A 68 -2.91 9.22 3.41
C ALA A 68 -3.06 7.89 4.17
N GLU A 69 -4.21 7.23 4.05
CA GLU A 69 -4.41 5.88 4.63
C GLU A 69 -3.44 4.84 4.04
N LEU A 70 -3.14 4.94 2.74
CA LEU A 70 -2.11 4.09 2.13
C LEU A 70 -0.70 4.42 2.64
N LEU A 71 -0.39 5.69 2.86
CA LEU A 71 0.87 6.13 3.46
C LEU A 71 1.01 5.62 4.90
N ASP A 72 -0.07 5.58 5.68
CA ASP A 72 -0.08 5.07 7.05
C ASP A 72 0.29 3.58 7.11
N PHE A 73 -0.17 2.76 6.15
CA PHE A 73 0.30 1.36 6.02
C PHE A 73 1.79 1.23 5.71
N VAL A 74 2.36 2.22 5.01
CA VAL A 74 3.78 2.27 4.66
C VAL A 74 4.63 2.69 5.84
N CYS A 75 4.29 3.77 6.55
CA CYS A 75 5.09 4.32 7.65
C CYS A 75 4.73 3.75 9.04
N GLY A 76 3.67 2.93 9.13
CA GLY A 76 3.24 2.29 10.36
C GLY A 76 2.46 3.19 11.31
N PHE A 77 1.99 4.36 10.85
CA PHE A 77 1.12 5.25 11.60
C PHE A 77 -0.33 4.74 11.66
N ILE A 78 -0.50 3.54 12.21
CA ILE A 78 -1.76 2.82 12.24
C ILE A 78 -2.06 2.26 13.63
N GLY A 79 -3.34 2.24 14.00
CA GLY A 79 -3.78 1.69 15.28
C GLY A 79 -3.54 0.18 15.41
N ASN A 80 -3.74 -0.57 14.32
CA ASN A 80 -3.48 -2.01 14.29
C ASN A 80 -2.17 -2.31 13.55
N GLN A 81 -1.10 -2.53 14.31
CA GLN A 81 0.24 -2.83 13.81
C GLN A 81 0.34 -4.10 12.93
N GLU A 82 -0.71 -4.92 12.82
CA GLU A 82 -0.73 -6.01 11.84
C GLU A 82 -0.76 -5.55 10.39
N TYR A 83 -1.26 -4.33 10.13
CA TYR A 83 -1.27 -3.75 8.78
C TYR A 83 0.00 -2.96 8.45
N TYR A 84 0.98 -2.85 9.35
CA TYR A 84 2.23 -2.15 9.05
C TYR A 84 3.10 -3.09 8.22
N ILE A 85 3.29 -2.74 6.95
CA ILE A 85 3.92 -3.59 5.93
C ILE A 85 5.44 -3.64 6.11
N TRP A 86 6.09 -2.49 6.32
CA TRP A 86 7.55 -2.37 6.41
C TRP A 86 8.13 -2.54 7.82
N ARG A 87 7.40 -3.22 8.72
CA ARG A 87 7.84 -3.50 10.10
C ARG A 87 9.28 -3.99 10.20
N HIS A 88 10.07 -3.24 10.95
CA HIS A 88 11.49 -3.55 11.18
C HIS A 88 11.73 -4.76 12.11
N ASP A 89 10.72 -5.22 12.84
CA ASP A 89 10.81 -6.41 13.72
C ASP A 89 10.71 -7.76 12.97
N GLY A 90 10.56 -7.70 11.64
CA GLY A 90 10.43 -8.86 10.75
C GLY A 90 9.16 -9.69 10.96
N ALA A 91 8.22 -9.26 11.80
CA ALA A 91 6.99 -10.00 12.07
C ALA A 91 6.09 -10.12 10.83
N PHE A 92 6.04 -9.06 10.02
CA PHE A 92 5.26 -9.02 8.78
C PHE A 92 5.78 -10.03 7.75
N SER A 93 7.08 -10.02 7.47
CA SER A 93 7.73 -10.97 6.56
C SER A 93 7.55 -12.43 6.97
N ARG A 94 7.55 -12.73 8.29
CA ARG A 94 7.26 -14.08 8.80
C ARG A 94 5.82 -14.51 8.52
N LYS A 95 4.84 -13.63 8.72
CA LYS A 95 3.42 -13.91 8.44
C LYS A 95 3.17 -14.18 6.95
N LEU A 96 3.76 -13.37 6.06
CA LEU A 96 3.67 -13.58 4.61
C LEU A 96 4.22 -14.94 4.18
N ARG A 97 5.38 -15.35 4.73
CA ARG A 97 5.98 -16.67 4.43
C ARG A 97 5.08 -17.83 4.85
N ILE A 98 4.51 -17.78 6.05
CA ILE A 98 3.60 -18.82 6.54
C ILE A 98 2.35 -18.93 5.64
N HIS A 99 1.77 -17.79 5.25
CA HIS A 99 0.58 -17.76 4.40
C HIS A 99 0.85 -18.30 2.99
N ASN A 100 2.02 -17.97 2.42
CA ASN A 100 2.43 -18.50 1.11
C ASN A 100 2.82 -19.98 1.15
N CYS A 101 3.27 -20.51 2.29
CA CYS A 101 3.52 -21.94 2.49
C CYS A 101 2.22 -22.74 2.48
N LYS A 102 1.17 -22.23 3.14
CA LYS A 102 -0.15 -22.88 3.24
C LYS A 102 -0.98 -22.86 1.96
N LYS A 103 -0.67 -21.99 0.99
CA LYS A 103 -1.35 -21.94 -0.32
C LYS A 103 -0.75 -22.89 -1.37
N LYS A 104 0.31 -23.63 -1.02
CA LYS A 104 1.02 -24.55 -1.92
C LYS A 104 0.75 -26.04 -1.63
N GLU A 105 -0.20 -26.35 -0.75
CA GLU A 105 -0.71 -27.70 -0.48
C GLU A 105 -2.11 -27.86 -1.08
#